data_AF-A0A2V7Q292-F1
#
_entry.id   AF-A0A2V7Q292-F1
#
_cell.length_a   1.000
_cell.length_b   1.000
_cell.length_c   1.000
_cell.angle_alpha   90.00
_cell.angle_beta   90.00
_cell.angle_gamma   90.00
#
_symmetry.space_group_name_H-M   'P 1'
#
loop_
_entity.id
_entity.type
_entity.pdbx_description
1 polymer ?
#
loop_
_entity_poly.entity_id
_entity_poly.type
_entity_poly.pdbx_seq_one_letter_code
_entity_poly.pdbx_strand_id
1 'polypeptide(L)'
;MSRAFVKEDPGEPGPRRNYGLPPRDDPGFDAAAAEALLEAAGAGETASAERATGYYWGESKLRPYVERILERARAAGNERLEQLAKRFLS
;
A
#
# COMPACT_ATOMS: atom_id res chain seq x y z
N MET A 1 35.94 -10.04 -18.01
CA MET A 1 35.34 -9.10 -17.04
C MET A 1 33.89 -9.50 -16.81
N SER A 2 33.64 -10.29 -15.76
CA SER A 2 32.31 -10.86 -15.48
C SER A 2 31.39 -9.79 -14.90
N ARG A 3 30.24 -9.57 -15.55
CA ARG A 3 29.15 -8.76 -14.97
C ARG A 3 28.48 -9.61 -13.90
N ALA A 4 28.67 -9.24 -12.64
CA ALA A 4 27.89 -9.80 -11.55
C ALA A 4 26.43 -9.38 -11.76
N PHE A 5 25.59 -10.33 -12.18
CA PHE A 5 24.15 -10.21 -12.03
C PHE A 5 23.86 -10.47 -10.56
N VAL A 6 23.56 -9.42 -9.80
CA VAL A 6 22.94 -9.60 -8.49
C VAL A 6 21.50 -10.05 -8.75
N LYS A 7 21.28 -11.33 -8.52
CA LYS A 7 19.97 -11.94 -8.40
C LYS A 7 19.46 -11.53 -7.01
N GLU A 8 18.59 -10.54 -6.96
CA GLU A 8 17.85 -10.21 -5.74
C GLU A 8 16.77 -11.29 -5.59
N ASP A 9 16.91 -12.10 -4.54
CA ASP A 9 15.94 -13.12 -4.17
C ASP A 9 14.57 -12.48 -3.86
N PRO A 10 13.45 -13.15 -4.19
CA PRO A 10 12.12 -12.67 -3.85
C PRO A 10 11.89 -12.97 -2.37
N GLY A 11 12.33 -12.07 -1.49
CA GLY A 11 11.95 -12.09 -0.09
C GLY A 11 10.43 -11.99 0.04
N GLU A 12 9.85 -12.87 0.85
CA GLU A 12 8.42 -12.98 1.17
C GLU A 12 7.70 -11.63 1.37
N PRO A 13 6.36 -11.56 1.12
CA PRO A 13 5.60 -10.31 1.05
C PRO A 13 5.29 -9.78 2.46
N GLY A 14 6.32 -9.35 3.17
CA GLY A 14 6.20 -8.45 4.29
C GLY A 14 6.36 -7.01 3.80
N PRO A 15 5.58 -6.04 4.32
CA PRO A 15 5.74 -4.66 3.92
C PRO A 15 7.16 -4.18 4.21
N ARG A 16 7.73 -3.41 3.26
CA ARG A 16 9.05 -2.80 3.42
C ARG A 16 9.06 -1.93 4.69
N ARG A 17 10.21 -1.82 5.38
CA ARG A 17 10.36 -1.02 6.63
C ARG A 17 9.80 0.43 6.55
N ASN A 18 9.69 1.00 5.36
CA ASN A 18 9.14 2.33 5.09
C ASN A 18 7.97 2.31 4.08
N TYR A 19 7.40 1.14 3.80
CA TYR A 19 6.34 0.91 2.80
C TYR A 19 6.67 1.46 1.39
N GLY A 20 7.95 1.75 1.09
CA GLY A 20 8.34 2.36 -0.19
C GLY A 20 7.75 3.75 -0.43
N LEU A 21 7.40 4.50 0.62
CA LEU A 21 6.78 5.82 0.47
C LEU A 21 7.75 6.83 -0.18
N PRO A 22 7.28 7.64 -1.13
CA PRO A 22 8.04 8.77 -1.65
C PRO A 22 8.17 9.89 -0.58
N PRO A 23 8.90 10.98 -0.87
CA PRO A 23 8.89 12.18 -0.02
C PRO A 23 7.47 12.70 0.23
N ARG A 24 7.24 13.33 1.38
CA ARG A 24 5.89 13.74 1.81
C ARG A 24 5.28 14.87 0.96
N ASP A 25 6.13 15.64 0.30
CA ASP A 25 5.77 16.70 -0.65
C ASP A 25 5.58 16.18 -2.08
N ASP A 26 5.85 14.90 -2.33
CA ASP A 26 5.61 14.28 -3.63
C ASP A 26 4.10 14.18 -3.91
N PRO A 27 3.61 14.58 -5.10
CA PRO A 27 2.20 14.50 -5.45
C PRO A 27 1.65 13.06 -5.46
N GLY A 28 2.52 12.05 -5.58
CA GLY A 28 2.20 10.64 -5.50
C GLY A 28 2.17 10.07 -4.08
N PHE A 29 2.54 10.85 -3.06
CA PHE A 29 2.60 10.37 -1.67
C PHE A 29 1.27 9.82 -1.18
N ASP A 30 0.16 10.53 -1.43
CA ASP A 30 -1.16 10.10 -0.98
C ASP A 30 -1.59 8.77 -1.63
N ALA A 31 -1.24 8.57 -2.90
CA ALA A 31 -1.53 7.32 -3.60
C ALA A 31 -0.71 6.15 -3.01
N ALA A 32 0.59 6.36 -2.78
CA ALA A 32 1.46 5.36 -2.17
C ALA A 32 1.04 5.04 -0.72
N ALA A 33 0.62 6.05 0.03
CA ALA A 33 0.13 5.88 1.40
C ALA A 33 -1.16 5.05 1.46
N ALA A 34 -2.09 5.27 0.51
CA ALA A 34 -3.30 4.46 0.39
C ALA A 34 -2.97 2.98 0.13
N GLU A 35 -2.05 2.69 -0.81
CA GLU A 35 -1.60 1.32 -1.08
C GLU A 35 -0.94 0.69 0.16
N ALA A 36 -0.05 1.43 0.83
CA ALA A 36 0.66 0.99 2.03
C ALA A 36 -0.29 0.62 3.18
N LEU A 37 -1.33 1.44 3.44
CA LEU A 37 -2.31 1.15 4.49
C LEU A 37 -3.08 -0.13 4.21
N LEU A 38 -3.51 -0.35 2.95
CA LEU A 38 -4.23 -1.56 2.55
C LEU A 38 -3.34 -2.81 2.66
N GLU A 39 -2.09 -2.74 2.18
CA GLU A 39 -1.12 -3.83 2.31
C GLU A 39 -0.89 -4.18 3.79
N ALA A 40 -0.63 -3.18 4.63
CA ALA A 40 -0.40 -3.37 6.06
C ALA A 40 -1.61 -3.96 6.78
N ALA A 41 -2.82 -3.54 6.43
CA ALA A 41 -4.04 -4.11 7.01
C ALA A 41 -4.23 -5.59 6.61
N GLY A 42 -3.75 -5.98 5.42
CA GLY A 42 -3.66 -7.38 5.01
C GLY A 42 -2.79 -8.21 5.95
N ALA A 43 -1.69 -7.63 6.42
CA ALA A 43 -0.69 -8.24 7.31
C ALA A 43 -0.95 -8.02 8.82
N GLY A 44 -1.99 -7.27 9.21
CA GLY A 44 -2.26 -6.93 10.61
C GLY A 44 -1.36 -5.83 11.19
N GLU A 45 -0.70 -5.05 10.33
CA GLU A 45 0.28 -4.02 10.70
C GLU A 45 -0.22 -2.58 10.52
N THR A 46 -1.54 -2.36 10.54
CA THR A 46 -2.13 -1.03 10.28
C THR A 46 -1.48 0.09 11.10
N ALA A 47 -1.25 -0.12 12.40
CA ALA A 47 -0.62 0.88 13.28
C ALA A 47 0.82 1.23 12.88
N SER A 48 1.54 0.35 12.19
CA SER A 48 2.86 0.64 11.64
C SER A 48 2.76 1.53 10.40
N ALA A 49 1.86 1.21 9.47
CA ALA A 49 1.62 2.00 8.27
C ALA A 49 1.04 3.38 8.57
N GLU A 50 0.16 3.51 9.57
CA GLU A 50 -0.36 4.82 9.98
C GLU A 50 0.77 5.74 10.47
N ARG A 51 1.72 5.20 11.24
CA ARG A 51 2.90 5.96 11.68
C ARG A 51 3.82 6.34 10.53
N ALA A 52 4.00 5.44 9.55
CA ALA A 52 4.88 5.69 8.41
C ALA A 52 4.30 6.72 7.42
N THR A 53 3.00 6.63 7.14
CA THR A 53 2.29 7.52 6.20
C THR A 53 1.87 8.84 6.85
N GLY A 54 1.64 8.84 8.16
CA GLY A 54 1.03 9.94 8.89
C GLY A 54 -0.48 10.08 8.64
N TYR A 55 -1.11 9.09 8.02
CA TYR A 55 -2.57 9.01 7.82
C TYR A 55 -3.15 7.88 8.64
N TYR A 56 -4.39 8.05 9.09
CA TYR A 56 -5.14 6.99 9.76
C TYR A 56 -5.87 6.09 8.76
N TRP A 57 -6.19 4.88 9.18
CA TRP A 57 -7.14 4.02 8.48
C TRP A 57 -8.48 4.74 8.33
N GLY A 58 -9.03 4.76 7.11
CA GLY A 58 -10.27 5.49 6.79
C GLY A 58 -10.09 6.98 6.53
N GLU A 59 -8.85 7.48 6.40
CA GLU A 59 -8.58 8.89 6.11
C GLU A 59 -9.36 9.38 4.87
N SER A 60 -10.14 10.44 5.08
CA SER A 60 -10.99 11.08 4.08
C SER A 60 -10.23 11.50 2.82
N LYS A 61 -9.01 12.04 2.99
CA LYS A 61 -8.13 12.47 1.89
C LYS A 61 -7.72 11.32 0.98
N LEU A 62 -7.65 10.10 1.51
CA LEU A 62 -7.19 8.93 0.77
C LEU A 62 -8.32 8.22 0.00
N ARG A 63 -9.58 8.52 0.29
CA ARG A 63 -10.75 7.85 -0.32
C ARG A 63 -10.70 7.80 -1.85
N PRO A 64 -10.38 8.89 -2.59
CA PRO A 64 -10.33 8.83 -4.06
C PRO A 64 -9.27 7.86 -4.60
N TYR A 65 -8.17 7.66 -3.86
CA TYR A 65 -7.13 6.70 -4.24
C TYR A 65 -7.56 5.28 -3.93
N VAL A 66 -8.18 5.05 -2.76
CA VAL A 66 -8.70 3.74 -2.36
C VAL A 66 -9.84 3.28 -3.27
N GLU A 67 -10.71 4.17 -3.73
CA GLU A 67 -11.73 3.87 -4.74
C GLU A 67 -11.10 3.38 -6.05
N ARG A 68 -10.04 4.04 -6.54
CA ARG A 68 -9.30 3.58 -7.74
C ARG A 68 -8.63 2.22 -7.52
N ILE A 69 -8.09 1.98 -6.33
CA ILE A 69 -7.50 0.68 -5.96
C ILE A 69 -8.59 -0.40 -5.92
N LEU A 70 -9.78 -0.09 -5.39
CA LEU A 70 -10.91 -1.00 -5.38
C LEU A 70 -11.35 -1.40 -6.80
N GLU A 71 -11.46 -0.44 -7.70
CA GLU A 71 -11.80 -0.72 -9.10
C GLU A 71 -10.73 -1.57 -9.79
N ARG A 72 -9.44 -1.29 -9.54
CA ARG A 72 -8.34 -2.12 -10.04
C ARG A 72 -8.38 -3.54 -9.46
N ALA A 73 -8.68 -3.67 -8.17
CA ALA A 73 -8.78 -4.95 -7.49
C ALA A 73 -9.92 -5.80 -8.07
N ARG A 74 -11.07 -5.18 -8.34
CA ARG A 74 -12.22 -5.82 -9.03
C ARG A 74 -11.85 -6.30 -10.41
N ALA A 75 -11.22 -5.44 -11.21
CA ALA A 75 -10.79 -5.80 -12.57
C ALA A 75 -9.77 -6.94 -12.57
N ALA A 76 -8.93 -7.04 -11.54
CA ALA A 76 -7.92 -8.09 -11.39
C ALA A 76 -8.43 -9.35 -10.67
N GLY A 77 -9.67 -9.37 -10.16
CA GLY A 77 -10.18 -10.47 -9.33
C GLY A 77 -9.46 -10.63 -7.99
N ASN A 78 -8.84 -9.56 -7.46
CA ASN A 78 -8.15 -9.59 -6.19
C ASN A 78 -9.13 -9.37 -5.03
N GLU A 79 -9.86 -10.43 -4.66
CA GLU A 79 -10.91 -10.40 -3.65
C GLU A 79 -10.42 -9.90 -2.28
N ARG A 80 -9.18 -10.26 -1.90
CA ARG A 80 -8.61 -9.82 -0.61
C ARG A 80 -8.41 -8.31 -0.57
N LEU A 81 -7.82 -7.74 -1.63
CA LEU A 81 -7.60 -6.31 -1.72
C LEU A 81 -8.94 -5.55 -1.83
N GLU A 82 -9.91 -6.10 -2.54
CA GLU A 82 -11.26 -5.53 -2.58
C GLU A 82 -11.90 -5.42 -1.19
N GLN A 83 -11.83 -6.48 -0.39
CA GLN A 83 -12.40 -6.49 0.97
C GLN A 83 -11.72 -5.43 1.86
N LEU A 84 -10.39 -5.32 1.76
CA LEU A 84 -9.63 -4.31 2.51
C LEU A 84 -10.00 -2.89 2.08
N ALA A 85 -10.11 -2.64 0.78
CA ALA A 85 -10.51 -1.34 0.26
C ALA A 85 -11.96 -0.98 0.65
N LYS A 86 -12.90 -1.94 0.58
CA LYS A 86 -14.28 -1.76 1.06
C LYS A 86 -14.32 -1.42 2.56
N ARG A 87 -13.53 -2.12 3.38
CA ARG A 87 -13.42 -1.84 4.82
C ARG A 87 -12.80 -0.46 5.11
N PHE A 88 -11.86 0.00 4.29
CA PHE A 88 -11.28 1.34 4.43
C PHE A 88 -12.32 2.43 4.13
N LEU A 89 -13.21 2.20 3.16
CA LEU A 89 -14.19 3.19 2.69
C LEU A 89 -15.48 3.25 3.52
N SER A 90 -15.73 2.21 4.32
CA SER A 90 -16.86 2.12 5.27
C SER A 90 -16.68 3.05 6.46
#